data_AF-A0AAV2BME8-F1
#
_entry.id   AF-A0AAV2BME8-F1
#
_cell.length_a   1.000
_cell.length_b   1.000
_cell.length_c   1.000
_cell.angle_alpha   90.00
_cell.angle_beta   90.00
_cell.angle_gamma   90.00
#
_symmetry.space_group_name_H-M   'P 1'
#
loop_
_entity.id
_entity.type
_entity.pdbx_description
1 polymer ?
#
loop_
_entity_poly.entity_id
_entity_poly.type
_entity_poly.pdbx_seq_one_letter_code
_entity_poly.pdbx_strand_id
1 'polypeptide(L)'
;MVFLVQTMLYMAVVLYAPALSLSAVTNVSIWTSVISVGAVCMFYCTLGGMKAVLWTDLFQAMLMFIGIFAIVIKGFSDIGFSEVFRIGYEEDRIAVPTLSPSLTERYTVWNLLIQGCIYSLMTFGANQIQIQRLLTLKNISRSRMALYLSIPLNVLFYILACVAGLVIYAHFYKCDPLTASNKPISAADQLLPFYIIKVLGGYPGLPGLCICGVFAAALSTVSSGLNSLSAVTMQDLVRPFLESRGYSEKTMAFTAKALSW
;
A
#
# COMPACT_ATOMS: atom_id res chain seq x y z
N MET A 1 -8.24 21.27 -4.42
CA MET A 1 -9.02 20.91 -3.22
C MET A 1 -9.41 19.44 -3.16
N VAL A 2 -10.09 18.90 -4.19
CA VAL A 2 -10.52 17.49 -4.21
C VAL A 2 -9.37 16.52 -3.96
N PHE A 3 -8.23 16.69 -4.65
CA PHE A 3 -7.02 15.89 -4.44
C PHE A 3 -6.52 15.92 -2.98
N LEU A 4 -6.54 17.09 -2.32
CA LEU A 4 -6.05 17.24 -0.94
C LEU A 4 -6.92 16.42 0.03
N VAL A 5 -8.24 16.59 -0.04
CA VAL A 5 -9.18 15.88 0.84
C VAL A 5 -9.13 14.38 0.59
N GLN A 6 -9.16 13.94 -0.67
CA GLN A 6 -9.07 12.53 -1.03
C GLN A 6 -7.77 11.90 -0.53
N THR A 7 -6.63 12.57 -0.74
CA THR A 7 -5.32 12.04 -0.33
C THR A 7 -5.20 11.99 1.19
N MET A 8 -5.69 12.99 1.93
CA MET A 8 -5.71 12.95 3.40
C MET A 8 -6.51 11.77 3.95
N LEU A 9 -7.72 11.53 3.43
CA LEU A 9 -8.55 10.40 3.84
C LEU A 9 -7.89 9.06 3.48
N TYR A 10 -7.30 8.97 2.28
CA TYR A 10 -6.60 7.77 1.86
C TYR A 10 -5.37 7.48 2.74
N MET A 11 -4.57 8.50 3.09
CA MET A 11 -3.42 8.31 3.98
C MET A 11 -3.82 7.81 5.37
N ALA A 12 -4.97 8.24 5.90
CA ALA A 12 -5.49 7.73 7.17
C ALA A 12 -5.79 6.22 7.11
N VAL A 13 -6.40 5.74 6.01
CA VAL A 13 -6.66 4.32 5.78
C VAL A 13 -5.36 3.53 5.63
N VAL A 14 -4.41 4.06 4.87
CA VAL A 14 -3.11 3.40 4.65
C VAL A 14 -2.33 3.24 5.96
N LEU A 15 -2.39 4.23 6.86
CA LEU A 15 -1.72 4.19 8.16
C LEU A 15 -2.34 3.19 9.13
N TYR A 16 -3.60 2.80 8.93
CA TYR A 16 -4.29 1.83 9.77
C TYR A 16 -3.73 0.41 9.61
N ALA A 17 -3.39 -0.01 8.39
CA ALA A 17 -2.86 -1.37 8.12
C ALA A 17 -1.58 -1.74 8.92
N PRO A 18 -0.51 -0.92 8.95
CA PRO A 18 0.67 -1.22 9.78
C PRO A 18 0.37 -1.07 11.27
N ALA A 19 -0.52 -0.16 11.67
CA ALA A 19 -0.91 -0.02 13.08
C ALA A 19 -1.65 -1.26 13.60
N LEU A 20 -2.53 -1.83 12.77
CA LEU A 20 -3.21 -3.08 13.04
C LEU A 20 -2.22 -4.24 13.14
N SER A 21 -1.26 -4.30 12.21
CA SER A 21 -0.19 -5.30 12.21
C SER A 21 0.67 -5.19 13.48
N LEU A 22 1.03 -3.99 13.90
CA LEU A 22 1.79 -3.75 15.13
C LEU A 22 1.04 -4.22 16.37
N SER A 23 -0.24 -3.84 16.46
CA SER A 23 -1.11 -4.19 17.58
C SER A 23 -1.26 -5.71 17.71
N ALA A 24 -1.42 -6.41 16.58
CA ALA A 24 -1.53 -7.87 16.55
C ALA A 24 -0.27 -8.61 17.03
N VAL A 25 0.91 -7.99 16.88
CA VAL A 25 2.20 -8.63 17.18
C VAL A 25 2.71 -8.27 18.58
N THR A 26 2.48 -7.03 19.00
CA THR A 26 3.02 -6.49 20.25
C THR A 26 2.00 -6.41 21.39
N ASN A 27 0.73 -6.75 21.12
CA ASN A 27 -0.41 -6.61 22.05
C ASN A 27 -0.60 -5.19 22.60
N VAL A 28 -0.08 -4.16 21.91
CA VAL A 28 -0.32 -2.76 22.26
C VAL A 28 -1.64 -2.27 21.67
N SER A 29 -2.22 -1.23 22.27
CA SER A 29 -3.44 -0.59 21.77
C SER A 29 -3.24 -0.07 20.34
N ILE A 30 -4.25 -0.26 19.48
CA ILE A 30 -4.26 0.23 18.10
C ILE A 30 -3.99 1.75 18.06
N TRP A 31 -4.51 2.52 19.02
CA TRP A 31 -4.28 3.97 19.09
C TRP A 31 -2.81 4.31 19.31
N THR A 32 -2.12 3.57 20.19
CA THR A 32 -0.69 3.73 20.41
C THR A 32 0.10 3.34 19.15
N SER A 33 -0.32 2.27 18.46
CA SER A 33 0.28 1.88 17.18
C SER A 33 0.11 2.95 16.11
N VAL A 34 -1.08 3.53 15.96
CA VAL A 34 -1.36 4.61 15.01
C VAL A 34 -0.47 5.82 15.29
N ILE A 35 -0.40 6.28 16.55
CA ILE A 35 0.41 7.44 16.93
C ILE A 35 1.90 7.17 16.70
N SER A 36 2.40 5.99 17.07
CA SER A 36 3.82 5.65 16.90
C SER A 36 4.22 5.55 15.43
N VAL A 37 3.44 4.85 14.60
CA VAL A 37 3.70 4.73 13.15
C VAL A 37 3.59 6.09 12.47
N GLY A 38 2.60 6.90 12.84
CA GLY A 38 2.45 8.27 12.34
C GLY A 38 3.62 9.18 12.71
N ALA A 39 4.09 9.12 13.96
CA ALA A 39 5.22 9.91 14.42
C ALA A 39 6.52 9.52 13.68
N VAL A 40 6.79 8.22 13.56
CA VAL A 40 7.95 7.71 12.80
C VAL A 40 7.84 8.14 11.34
N CYS A 41 6.65 8.03 10.75
CA CYS A 41 6.41 8.41 9.37
C CYS A 41 6.68 9.90 9.13
N MET A 42 6.08 10.77 9.97
CA MET A 42 6.28 12.21 9.90
C MET A 42 7.77 12.58 10.06
N PHE A 43 8.47 11.97 11.02
CA PHE A 43 9.87 12.24 11.27
C PHE A 43 10.75 11.96 10.05
N TYR A 44 10.59 10.81 9.39
CA TYR A 44 11.45 10.53 8.23
C TYR A 44 11.03 11.29 6.97
N CYS A 45 9.74 11.62 6.82
CA CYS A 45 9.26 12.43 5.69
C CYS A 45 9.88 13.82 5.71
N THR A 46 10.01 14.41 6.90
CA THR A 46 10.55 15.77 7.07
C THR A 46 12.04 15.90 6.79
N LEU A 47 12.81 14.81 6.91
CA LEU A 47 14.25 14.82 6.74
C LEU A 47 14.72 14.49 5.31
N GLY A 48 13.92 13.77 4.51
CA GLY A 48 14.41 13.09 3.31
C GLY A 48 14.40 13.90 2.01
N GLY A 49 13.41 14.77 1.81
CA GLY A 49 13.11 15.33 0.49
C GLY A 49 12.84 14.25 -0.59
N MET A 50 12.37 14.67 -1.77
CA MET A 50 11.87 13.73 -2.79
C MET A 50 12.91 12.69 -3.25
N LYS A 51 14.21 13.03 -3.28
CA LYS A 51 15.26 12.08 -3.67
C LYS A 51 15.48 10.99 -2.62
N ALA A 52 15.52 11.31 -1.32
CA ALA A 52 15.70 10.27 -0.31
C ALA A 52 14.45 9.42 -0.20
N VAL A 53 13.25 10.01 -0.34
CA VAL A 53 11.97 9.27 -0.36
C VAL A 53 11.98 8.20 -1.46
N LEU A 54 12.46 8.54 -2.67
CA LEU A 54 12.57 7.56 -3.76
C LEU A 54 13.56 6.42 -3.46
N TRP A 55 14.66 6.71 -2.76
CA TRP A 55 15.61 5.68 -2.34
C TRP A 55 15.02 4.78 -1.26
N THR A 56 14.35 5.34 -0.25
CA THR A 56 13.69 4.55 0.80
C THR A 56 12.57 3.69 0.22
N ASP A 57 11.80 4.21 -0.75
CA ASP A 57 10.75 3.46 -1.44
C ASP A 57 11.30 2.23 -2.17
N LEU A 58 12.49 2.33 -2.77
CA LEU A 58 13.13 1.19 -3.42
C LEU A 58 13.45 0.07 -2.43
N PHE A 59 14.03 0.41 -1.27
CA PHE A 59 14.31 -0.57 -0.22
C PHE A 59 13.02 -1.16 0.36
N GLN A 60 11.99 -0.32 0.55
CA GLN A 60 10.68 -0.74 1.03
C GLN A 60 10.00 -1.72 0.06
N ALA A 61 10.04 -1.45 -1.24
CA ALA A 61 9.53 -2.36 -2.25
C ALA A 61 10.24 -3.73 -2.22
N MET A 62 11.56 -3.76 -2.05
CA MET A 62 12.29 -5.02 -1.91
C MET A 62 11.82 -5.82 -0.68
N LEU A 63 11.62 -5.17 0.46
CA LEU A 63 11.09 -5.83 1.67
C LEU A 63 9.68 -6.39 1.45
N MET A 64 8.82 -5.66 0.73
CA MET A 64 7.48 -6.14 0.37
C MET A 64 7.55 -7.43 -0.47
N PHE A 65 8.42 -7.47 -1.49
CA PHE A 65 8.61 -8.66 -2.31
C PHE A 65 9.15 -9.84 -1.49
N ILE A 66 10.18 -9.63 -0.66
CA ILE A 66 10.73 -10.72 0.16
C ILE A 66 9.65 -11.25 1.13
N GLY A 67 8.89 -10.36 1.76
CA GLY A 67 7.82 -10.74 2.69
C GLY A 67 6.72 -11.56 2.02
N ILE A 68 6.26 -11.15 0.83
CA ILE A 68 5.21 -11.86 0.10
C ILE A 68 5.69 -13.20 -0.47
N PHE A 69 6.94 -13.25 -0.96
CA PHE A 69 7.55 -14.52 -1.39
C PHE A 69 7.68 -15.50 -0.23
N ALA A 70 8.10 -15.04 0.95
CA ALA A 70 8.19 -15.90 2.13
C ALA A 70 6.84 -16.54 2.48
N ILE A 71 5.75 -15.76 2.43
CA ILE A 71 4.39 -16.25 2.68
C ILE A 71 3.99 -17.30 1.63
N VAL A 72 4.17 -16.99 0.33
CA VAL A 72 3.76 -17.90 -0.76
C VAL A 72 4.57 -19.20 -0.74
N ILE A 73 5.89 -19.12 -0.61
CA ILE A 73 6.78 -20.29 -0.59
C ILE A 73 6.45 -21.17 0.62
N LYS A 74 6.32 -20.57 1.81
CA LYS A 74 6.00 -21.32 3.03
C LYS A 74 4.61 -21.96 2.93
N GLY A 75 3.63 -21.22 2.43
CA GLY A 75 2.28 -21.72 2.21
C GLY A 75 2.20 -22.93 1.28
N PHE A 76 2.89 -22.86 0.14
CA PHE A 76 2.97 -23.99 -0.78
C PHE A 76 3.76 -25.17 -0.22
N SER A 77 4.77 -24.93 0.61
CA SER A 77 5.49 -26.00 1.30
C SER A 77 4.63 -26.74 2.33
N ASP A 78 3.71 -26.04 3.00
CA ASP A 78 2.90 -26.63 4.07
C ASP A 78 1.63 -27.32 3.56
N ILE A 79 0.98 -26.73 2.57
CA ILE A 79 -0.32 -27.21 2.04
C ILE A 79 -0.11 -28.03 0.76
N GLY A 80 0.91 -27.70 -0.04
CA GLY A 80 1.11 -28.20 -1.39
C GLY A 80 0.52 -27.25 -2.45
N PHE A 81 1.28 -27.01 -3.52
CA PHE A 81 0.88 -26.08 -4.60
C PHE A 81 -0.51 -26.43 -5.17
N SER A 82 -0.71 -27.67 -5.63
CA SER A 82 -1.98 -28.08 -6.24
C SER A 82 -3.15 -28.01 -5.28
N GLU A 83 -2.90 -28.25 -3.99
CA GLU A 83 -3.94 -28.32 -2.97
C GLU A 83 -4.49 -26.93 -2.64
N VAL A 84 -3.64 -25.89 -2.61
CA VAL A 84 -4.08 -24.50 -2.42
C VAL A 84 -5.08 -24.08 -3.51
N PHE A 85 -4.80 -24.42 -4.76
CA PHE A 85 -5.71 -24.10 -5.87
C PHE A 85 -6.97 -24.98 -5.87
N ARG A 86 -6.85 -26.26 -5.49
CA ARG A 86 -8.00 -27.16 -5.35
C ARG A 86 -8.97 -26.63 -4.29
N ILE A 87 -8.48 -26.31 -3.09
CA ILE A 87 -9.29 -25.72 -2.02
C ILE A 87 -9.88 -24.38 -2.47
N GLY A 88 -9.08 -23.52 -3.10
CA GLY A 88 -9.57 -22.24 -3.60
C GLY A 88 -10.69 -22.35 -4.64
N TYR A 89 -10.67 -23.39 -5.46
CA TYR A 89 -11.72 -23.67 -6.44
C TYR A 89 -12.97 -24.29 -5.81
N GLU A 90 -12.81 -25.30 -4.95
CA GLU A 90 -13.92 -25.97 -4.26
C GLU A 90 -14.69 -25.03 -3.31
N GLU A 91 -14.01 -24.05 -2.74
CA GLU A 91 -14.57 -23.08 -1.81
C GLU A 91 -14.99 -21.76 -2.48
N ASP A 92 -15.14 -21.75 -3.81
CA ASP A 92 -15.56 -20.59 -4.63
C ASP A 92 -14.73 -19.32 -4.39
N ARG A 93 -13.45 -19.46 -4.04
CA ARG A 93 -12.52 -18.33 -3.85
C ARG A 93 -11.81 -17.94 -5.15
N ILE A 94 -11.80 -18.83 -6.14
CA ILE A 94 -11.31 -18.58 -7.49
C ILE A 94 -12.51 -18.50 -8.42
N ALA A 95 -13.07 -17.30 -8.58
CA ALA A 95 -14.18 -17.05 -9.47
C ALA A 95 -13.71 -16.53 -10.83
N VAL A 96 -14.26 -17.09 -11.92
CA VAL A 96 -14.09 -16.54 -13.26
C VAL A 96 -15.10 -15.42 -13.45
N PRO A 97 -14.69 -14.21 -13.88
CA PRO A 97 -15.62 -13.11 -14.09
C PRO A 97 -16.64 -13.44 -15.17
N THR A 98 -17.90 -13.08 -14.94
CA THR A 98 -19.00 -13.33 -15.89
C THR A 98 -18.94 -12.36 -17.06
N LEU A 99 -19.47 -12.77 -18.24
CA LEU A 99 -19.61 -11.89 -19.41
C LEU A 99 -20.90 -11.04 -19.37
N SER A 100 -21.64 -11.09 -18.26
CA SER A 100 -22.88 -10.34 -18.06
C SER A 100 -22.62 -8.83 -18.16
N PRO A 101 -23.43 -8.07 -18.92
CA PRO A 101 -23.36 -6.61 -18.97
C PRO A 101 -24.03 -5.94 -17.75
N SER A 102 -24.46 -6.71 -16.75
CA SER A 102 -25.13 -6.19 -15.57
C SER A 102 -24.23 -5.29 -14.72
N LEU A 103 -24.75 -4.12 -14.34
CA LEU A 103 -24.09 -3.18 -13.44
C LEU A 103 -24.26 -3.55 -11.95
N THR A 104 -25.15 -4.51 -11.63
CA THR A 104 -25.37 -4.97 -10.25
C THR A 104 -24.42 -6.09 -9.84
N GLU A 105 -23.79 -6.76 -10.80
CA GLU A 105 -22.80 -7.80 -10.54
C GLU A 105 -21.43 -7.18 -10.22
N ARG A 106 -20.87 -7.56 -9.06
CA ARG A 106 -19.61 -6.99 -8.55
C ARG A 106 -18.40 -7.27 -9.44
N TYR A 107 -18.36 -8.43 -10.10
CA TYR A 107 -17.21 -8.90 -10.88
C TYR A 107 -17.65 -9.43 -12.25
N THR A 108 -17.78 -8.52 -13.23
CA THR A 108 -17.98 -8.87 -14.64
C THR A 108 -16.75 -8.47 -15.45
N VAL A 109 -16.54 -9.11 -16.61
CA VAL A 109 -15.44 -8.74 -17.52
C VAL A 109 -15.52 -7.26 -17.88
N TRP A 110 -16.73 -6.74 -18.12
CA TRP A 110 -16.97 -5.34 -18.47
C TRP A 110 -16.64 -4.39 -17.32
N ASN A 111 -17.12 -4.67 -16.10
CA ASN A 111 -16.86 -3.82 -14.95
C ASN A 111 -15.35 -3.80 -14.60
N LEU A 112 -14.66 -4.94 -14.71
CA LEU A 112 -13.23 -5.04 -14.48
C LEU A 112 -12.41 -4.28 -15.52
N LEU A 113 -12.77 -4.38 -16.81
CA LEU A 113 -12.08 -3.64 -17.88
C LEU A 113 -12.28 -2.13 -17.73
N ILE A 114 -13.52 -1.68 -17.52
CA ILE A 114 -13.83 -0.26 -17.35
C ILE A 114 -13.13 0.29 -16.10
N GLN A 115 -13.23 -0.41 -14.97
CA GLN A 115 -12.55 -0.04 -13.73
C GLN A 115 -11.03 0.03 -13.93
N GLY A 116 -10.42 -0.98 -14.57
CA GLY A 116 -8.98 -1.02 -14.82
C GLY A 116 -8.50 0.16 -15.67
N CYS A 117 -9.24 0.50 -16.73
CA CYS A 117 -8.95 1.64 -17.60
C CYS A 117 -9.05 2.97 -16.84
N ILE A 118 -10.17 3.23 -16.15
CA ILE A 118 -10.39 4.47 -15.40
C ILE A 118 -9.36 4.60 -14.29
N TYR A 119 -9.13 3.52 -13.52
CA TYR A 119 -8.17 3.51 -12.42
C TYR A 119 -6.74 3.80 -12.91
N SER A 120 -6.33 3.20 -14.02
CA SER A 120 -5.01 3.45 -14.61
C SER A 120 -4.86 4.90 -15.08
N LEU A 121 -5.89 5.44 -15.75
CA LEU A 121 -5.88 6.83 -16.21
C LEU A 121 -5.82 7.81 -15.03
N MET A 122 -6.59 7.58 -13.97
CA MET A 122 -6.55 8.41 -12.77
C MET A 122 -5.19 8.32 -12.06
N THR A 123 -4.65 7.11 -11.93
CA THR A 123 -3.40 6.86 -11.22
C THR A 123 -2.19 7.47 -11.92
N PHE A 124 -2.08 7.35 -13.24
CA PHE A 124 -0.90 7.85 -13.97
C PHE A 124 -1.11 9.21 -14.64
N GLY A 125 -2.36 9.60 -14.91
CA GLY A 125 -2.70 10.84 -15.63
C GLY A 125 -3.11 12.00 -14.72
N ALA A 126 -3.65 11.74 -13.53
CA ALA A 126 -4.19 12.79 -12.65
C ALA A 126 -3.63 12.77 -11.22
N ASN A 127 -2.97 11.68 -10.80
CA ASN A 127 -2.44 11.58 -9.44
C ASN A 127 -1.09 12.31 -9.32
N GLN A 128 -1.06 13.34 -8.48
CA GLN A 128 0.12 14.15 -8.25
C GLN A 128 1.31 13.31 -7.75
N ILE A 129 1.08 12.25 -6.98
CA ILE A 129 2.15 11.37 -6.49
C ILE A 129 2.94 10.78 -7.66
N GLN A 130 2.24 10.26 -8.67
CA GLN A 130 2.89 9.65 -9.84
C GLN A 130 3.49 10.70 -10.76
N ILE A 131 2.77 11.79 -11.02
CA ILE A 131 3.25 12.89 -11.86
C ILE A 131 4.56 13.46 -11.32
N GLN A 132 4.62 13.72 -10.00
CA GLN A 132 5.84 14.22 -9.35
C GLN A 132 7.04 13.31 -9.55
N ARG A 133 6.88 12.00 -9.34
CA ARG A 133 7.96 11.03 -9.54
C ARG A 133 8.46 11.05 -10.98
N LEU A 134 7.56 11.10 -11.95
CA LEU A 134 7.91 11.14 -13.37
C LEU A 134 8.66 12.43 -13.76
N LEU A 135 8.36 13.56 -13.12
CA LEU A 135 9.02 14.85 -13.32
C LEU A 135 10.41 14.94 -12.68
N THR A 136 10.78 14.03 -11.76
CA THR A 136 12.15 13.96 -11.22
C THR A 136 13.16 13.39 -12.20
N LEU A 137 12.68 12.71 -13.25
CA LEU A 137 13.53 12.05 -14.23
C LEU A 137 14.03 13.06 -15.26
N LYS A 138 15.29 12.88 -15.69
CA LYS A 138 15.98 13.84 -16.55
C LYS A 138 15.24 14.15 -17.86
N ASN A 139 14.61 13.13 -18.47
CA ASN A 139 14.04 13.23 -19.82
C ASN A 139 12.76 12.39 -19.92
N ILE A 140 11.85 12.78 -20.81
CA ILE A 140 10.57 12.08 -21.07
C ILE A 140 10.73 10.60 -21.43
N SER A 141 11.80 10.24 -22.17
CA SER A 141 12.10 8.85 -22.52
C SER A 141 12.32 7.98 -21.27
N ARG A 142 12.99 8.52 -20.23
CA ARG A 142 13.19 7.82 -18.95
C ARG A 142 11.88 7.69 -18.19
N SER A 143 11.03 8.72 -18.21
CA SER A 143 9.69 8.66 -17.59
C SER A 143 8.81 7.60 -18.25
N ARG A 144 8.83 7.48 -19.58
CA ARG A 144 8.14 6.39 -20.29
C ARG A 144 8.69 5.01 -19.94
N MET A 145 10.01 4.86 -19.88
CA MET A 145 10.64 3.60 -19.47
C MET A 145 10.25 3.21 -18.04
N ALA A 146 10.24 4.16 -17.11
CA ALA A 146 9.81 3.93 -15.72
C ALA A 146 8.35 3.45 -15.64
N LEU A 147 7.46 4.04 -16.44
CA LEU A 147 6.07 3.58 -16.54
C LEU A 147 6.00 2.14 -17.06
N TYR A 148 6.67 1.83 -18.16
CA TYR A 148 6.65 0.47 -18.73
C TYR A 148 7.26 -0.57 -17.79
N LEU A 149 8.30 -0.23 -17.03
CA LEU A 149 8.89 -1.13 -16.04
C LEU A 149 7.96 -1.34 -14.83
N SER A 150 7.17 -0.33 -14.47
CA SER A 150 6.24 -0.42 -13.35
C SER A 150 5.09 -1.41 -13.61
N ILE A 151 4.67 -1.60 -14.85
CA ILE A 151 3.54 -2.48 -15.22
C ILE A 151 3.81 -3.95 -14.83
N PRO A 152 4.86 -4.62 -15.34
CA PRO A 152 5.11 -6.03 -15.00
C PRO A 152 5.38 -6.24 -13.51
N LEU A 153 6.03 -5.27 -12.85
CA LEU A 153 6.28 -5.35 -11.40
C LEU A 153 4.99 -5.29 -10.58
N ASN A 154 4.07 -4.38 -10.94
CA ASN A 154 2.75 -4.31 -10.29
C ASN A 154 1.91 -5.56 -10.57
N VAL A 155 1.87 -6.03 -11.83
CA VAL A 155 1.15 -7.26 -12.20
C VAL A 155 1.67 -8.45 -11.40
N LEU A 156 3.00 -8.61 -11.33
CA LEU A 156 3.63 -9.67 -10.53
C LEU A 156 3.24 -9.56 -9.05
N PHE A 157 3.33 -8.36 -8.47
CA PHE A 157 2.99 -8.16 -7.07
C PHE A 157 1.51 -8.46 -6.77
N TYR A 158 0.58 -8.03 -7.62
CA TYR A 158 -0.85 -8.34 -7.46
C TYR A 158 -1.13 -9.84 -7.56
N ILE A 159 -0.49 -10.55 -8.50
CA ILE A 159 -0.60 -12.01 -8.60
C ILE A 159 -0.12 -12.66 -7.31
N LEU A 160 1.06 -12.27 -6.81
CA LEU A 160 1.61 -12.79 -5.55
C LEU A 160 0.70 -12.48 -4.36
N ALA A 161 0.07 -11.31 -4.31
CA ALA A 161 -0.87 -10.95 -3.26
C ALA A 161 -2.16 -11.78 -3.31
N CYS A 162 -2.72 -12.02 -4.48
CA CYS A 162 -3.87 -12.92 -4.65
C CYS A 162 -3.52 -14.36 -4.23
N VAL A 163 -2.36 -14.86 -4.66
CA VAL A 163 -1.87 -16.20 -4.27
C VAL A 163 -1.62 -16.29 -2.77
N ALA A 164 -1.02 -15.26 -2.16
CA ALA A 164 -0.85 -15.21 -0.71
C ALA A 164 -2.20 -15.22 0.02
N GLY A 165 -3.20 -14.50 -0.47
CA GLY A 165 -4.56 -14.55 0.06
C GLY A 165 -5.19 -15.95 -0.03
N LEU A 166 -5.02 -16.65 -1.16
CA LEU A 166 -5.47 -18.03 -1.34
C LEU A 166 -4.75 -18.99 -0.40
N VAL A 167 -3.42 -18.83 -0.23
CA VAL A 167 -2.62 -19.62 0.72
C VAL A 167 -3.13 -19.45 2.15
N ILE A 168 -3.36 -18.20 2.57
CA ILE A 168 -3.84 -17.90 3.93
C ILE A 168 -5.24 -18.48 4.12
N TYR A 169 -6.11 -18.35 3.12
CA TYR A 169 -7.44 -18.97 3.14
C TYR A 169 -7.35 -20.49 3.25
N ALA A 170 -6.59 -21.15 2.38
CA ALA A 170 -6.40 -22.60 2.37
C ALA A 170 -5.79 -23.13 3.67
N HIS A 171 -5.02 -22.31 4.39
CA HIS A 171 -4.52 -22.68 5.72
C HIS A 171 -5.63 -22.68 6.79
N PHE A 172 -6.58 -21.73 6.72
CA PHE A 172 -7.61 -21.51 7.74
C PHE A 172 -9.01 -21.99 7.37
N TYR A 173 -9.25 -22.52 6.16
CA TYR A 173 -10.59 -22.85 5.68
C TYR A 173 -11.40 -23.80 6.60
N LYS A 174 -10.71 -24.73 7.30
CA LYS A 174 -11.31 -25.65 8.27
C LYS A 174 -11.43 -25.08 9.68
N CYS A 175 -10.62 -24.09 10.03
CA CYS A 175 -10.52 -23.52 11.36
C CYS A 175 -10.33 -22.01 11.24
N ASP A 176 -11.44 -21.34 10.98
CA ASP A 176 -11.45 -19.90 10.75
C ASP A 176 -11.15 -19.14 12.05
N PRO A 177 -10.02 -18.40 12.12
CA PRO A 177 -9.64 -17.67 13.32
C PRO A 177 -10.56 -16.50 13.66
N LEU A 178 -11.44 -16.05 12.75
CA LEU A 178 -12.46 -15.02 13.05
C LEU A 178 -13.64 -15.58 13.85
N THR A 179 -14.01 -16.83 13.61
CA THR A 179 -15.21 -17.47 14.17
C THR A 179 -14.90 -18.49 15.26
N ALA A 180 -13.64 -18.89 15.41
CA ALA A 180 -13.18 -19.78 16.46
C ALA A 180 -13.58 -19.28 17.87
N SER A 181 -13.89 -20.20 18.79
CA SER A 181 -14.39 -19.88 20.13
C SER A 181 -13.45 -19.00 20.96
N ASN A 182 -12.14 -19.10 20.71
CA ASN A 182 -11.11 -18.29 21.35
C ASN A 182 -10.88 -16.92 20.68
N LYS A 183 -11.55 -16.62 19.55
CA LYS A 183 -11.49 -15.37 18.77
C LYS A 183 -10.10 -14.73 18.76
N PRO A 184 -9.06 -15.43 18.24
CA PRO A 184 -7.70 -14.92 18.21
C PRO A 184 -7.56 -13.64 17.37
N ILE A 185 -8.49 -13.40 16.44
CA ILE A 185 -8.62 -12.13 15.71
C ILE A 185 -10.06 -11.63 15.75
N SER A 186 -10.22 -10.31 15.69
CA SER A 186 -11.53 -9.63 15.74
C SER A 186 -11.96 -9.05 14.38
N ALA A 187 -11.04 -8.90 13.43
CA ALA A 187 -11.30 -8.33 12.12
C ALA A 187 -10.53 -9.06 11.01
N ALA A 188 -11.11 -9.13 9.81
CA ALA A 188 -10.53 -9.82 8.67
C ALA A 188 -9.14 -9.28 8.27
N ASP A 189 -8.92 -7.98 8.45
CA ASP A 189 -7.63 -7.33 8.14
C ASP A 189 -6.47 -7.81 9.04
N GLN A 190 -6.78 -8.47 10.16
CA GLN A 190 -5.77 -9.06 11.06
C GLN A 190 -5.30 -10.44 10.60
N LEU A 191 -5.94 -11.04 9.59
CA LEU A 191 -5.67 -12.41 9.17
C LEU A 191 -4.25 -12.59 8.65
N LEU A 192 -3.74 -11.64 7.86
CA LEU A 192 -2.38 -11.67 7.34
C LEU A 192 -1.33 -11.55 8.47
N PRO A 193 -1.37 -10.53 9.36
CA PRO A 193 -0.48 -10.46 10.51
C PRO A 193 -0.54 -11.71 11.40
N PHE A 194 -1.76 -12.24 11.63
CA PHE A 194 -1.96 -13.45 12.42
C PHE A 194 -1.32 -14.68 11.76
N TYR A 195 -1.48 -14.85 10.45
CA TYR A 195 -0.83 -15.91 9.68
C TYR A 195 0.69 -15.84 9.81
N ILE A 196 1.27 -14.65 9.64
CA ILE A 196 2.72 -14.43 9.74
C ILE A 196 3.23 -14.89 11.11
N ILE A 197 2.61 -14.46 12.20
CA ILE A 197 3.07 -14.84 13.55
C ILE A 197 2.85 -16.34 13.81
N LYS A 198 1.70 -16.90 13.43
CA LYS A 198 1.34 -18.28 13.73
C LYS A 198 2.15 -19.30 12.92
N VAL A 199 2.37 -19.04 11.64
CA VAL A 199 2.96 -20.02 10.70
C VAL A 199 4.45 -19.77 10.50
N LEU A 200 4.89 -18.51 10.41
CA LEU A 200 6.30 -18.18 10.21
C LEU A 200 7.03 -18.03 11.55
N GLY A 201 6.33 -18.03 12.69
CA GLY A 201 6.89 -17.85 14.04
C GLY A 201 8.03 -18.80 14.41
N GLY A 202 8.06 -20.01 13.83
CA GLY A 202 9.13 -20.98 14.02
C GLY A 202 10.45 -20.64 13.32
N TYR A 203 10.47 -19.64 12.43
CA TYR A 203 11.67 -19.22 11.69
C TYR A 203 12.17 -17.89 12.26
N PRO A 204 13.27 -17.88 13.05
CA PRO A 204 13.72 -16.66 13.70
C PRO A 204 14.04 -15.57 12.66
N GLY A 205 13.47 -14.38 12.87
CA GLY A 205 13.63 -13.21 12.01
C GLY A 205 12.64 -13.10 10.84
N LEU A 206 12.08 -14.22 10.35
CA LEU A 206 11.20 -14.21 9.18
C LEU A 206 9.84 -13.50 9.42
N PRO A 207 9.15 -13.70 10.56
CA PRO A 207 7.94 -12.94 10.86
C PRO A 207 8.19 -11.43 10.90
N GLY A 208 9.28 -11.03 11.55
CA GLY A 208 9.70 -9.63 11.62
C GLY A 208 9.94 -9.05 10.23
N LEU A 209 10.60 -9.80 9.35
CA LEU A 209 10.84 -9.38 7.97
C LEU A 209 9.54 -9.20 7.18
N CYS A 210 8.57 -10.12 7.30
CA CYS A 210 7.26 -9.98 6.66
C CYS A 210 6.47 -8.77 7.20
N ILE A 211 6.48 -8.56 8.51
CA ILE A 211 5.83 -7.39 9.14
C ILE A 211 6.50 -6.10 8.69
N CYS A 212 7.83 -6.06 8.62
CA CYS A 212 8.58 -4.94 8.05
C CYS A 212 8.15 -4.65 6.60
N GLY A 213 7.83 -5.66 5.80
CA GLY A 213 7.25 -5.50 4.46
C GLY A 213 5.90 -4.78 4.47
N VAL A 214 5.00 -5.11 5.40
CA VAL A 214 3.71 -4.41 5.56
C VAL A 214 3.90 -2.95 5.96
N PHE A 215 4.80 -2.70 6.90
CA PHE A 215 5.16 -1.34 7.30
C PHE A 215 5.78 -0.56 6.15
N ALA A 216 6.71 -1.18 5.44
CA ALA A 216 7.37 -0.60 4.28
C ALA A 216 6.37 -0.14 3.20
N ALA A 217 5.36 -0.96 2.89
CA ALA A 217 4.30 -0.61 1.95
C ALA A 217 3.51 0.64 2.38
N ALA A 218 3.11 0.68 3.65
CA ALA A 218 2.32 1.79 4.18
C ALA A 218 3.16 3.07 4.31
N LEU A 219 4.38 2.98 4.83
CA LEU A 219 5.31 4.10 4.97
C LEU A 219 5.60 4.73 3.59
N SER A 220 5.97 3.92 2.58
CA SER A 220 6.21 4.39 1.22
C SER A 220 5.04 5.23 0.66
N THR A 221 3.82 4.74 0.87
CA THR A 221 2.59 5.39 0.41
C THR A 221 2.31 6.67 1.18
N VAL A 222 2.41 6.65 2.52
CA VAL A 222 2.16 7.83 3.37
C VAL A 222 3.18 8.92 3.10
N SER A 223 4.45 8.60 2.96
CA SER A 223 5.48 9.59 2.67
C SER A 223 5.30 10.27 1.32
N SER A 224 4.97 9.47 0.30
CA SER A 224 4.65 10.01 -1.02
C SER A 224 3.41 10.89 -1.00
N GLY A 225 2.38 10.46 -0.27
CA GLY A 225 1.15 11.23 -0.05
C GLY A 225 1.40 12.56 0.65
N LEU A 226 2.16 12.56 1.75
CA LEU A 226 2.51 13.77 2.51
C LEU A 226 3.34 14.74 1.67
N ASN A 227 4.33 14.23 0.93
CA ASN A 227 5.14 15.05 0.03
C ASN A 227 4.28 15.69 -1.08
N SER A 228 3.34 14.95 -1.68
CA SER A 228 2.42 15.52 -2.67
C SER A 228 1.40 16.48 -2.08
N LEU A 229 0.86 16.19 -0.88
CA LEU A 229 -0.04 17.08 -0.15
C LEU A 229 0.62 18.42 0.15
N SER A 230 1.86 18.40 0.63
CA SER A 230 2.67 19.58 0.86
C SER A 230 2.87 20.39 -0.42
N ALA A 231 3.31 19.74 -1.50
CA ALA A 231 3.58 20.42 -2.76
C ALA A 231 2.33 21.08 -3.37
N VAL A 232 1.18 20.39 -3.33
CA VAL A 232 -0.10 20.94 -3.81
C VAL A 232 -0.59 22.05 -2.90
N THR A 233 -0.48 21.90 -1.58
CA THR A 233 -0.83 22.97 -0.62
C THR A 233 0.01 24.22 -0.89
N MET A 234 1.31 24.05 -1.12
CA MET A 234 2.19 25.18 -1.39
C MET A 234 1.83 25.88 -2.71
N GLN A 235 1.67 25.11 -3.78
CA GLN A 235 1.48 25.66 -5.13
C GLN A 235 0.06 26.21 -5.36
N ASP A 236 -0.97 25.57 -4.81
CA ASP A 236 -2.36 25.90 -5.12
C ASP A 236 -3.06 26.77 -4.06
N LEU A 237 -2.59 26.75 -2.81
CA LEU A 237 -3.18 27.53 -1.71
C LEU A 237 -2.27 28.66 -1.25
N VAL A 238 -1.06 28.30 -0.82
CA VAL A 238 -0.18 29.24 -0.12
C VAL A 238 0.40 30.27 -1.08
N ARG A 239 0.90 29.83 -2.24
CA ARG A 239 1.50 30.73 -3.22
C ARG A 239 0.51 31.76 -3.77
N PRO A 240 -0.69 31.40 -4.28
CA PRO A 240 -1.66 32.39 -4.73
C PRO A 240 -2.11 33.34 -3.61
N PHE A 241 -2.24 32.83 -2.39
CA PHE A 241 -2.58 33.65 -1.22
C PHE A 241 -1.50 34.68 -0.89
N LEU A 242 -0.22 34.26 -0.88
CA LEU A 242 0.91 35.16 -0.62
C LEU A 242 1.10 36.18 -1.75
N GLU A 243 0.94 35.77 -3.01
CA GLU A 243 0.97 36.65 -4.18
C GLU A 243 -0.13 37.71 -4.10
N SER A 244 -1.36 37.32 -3.75
CA SER A 244 -2.50 38.24 -3.58
C SER A 244 -2.28 39.29 -2.49
N ARG A 245 -1.42 39.00 -1.51
CA ARG A 245 -1.08 39.85 -0.37
C ARG A 245 0.21 40.66 -0.57
N GLY A 246 0.88 40.51 -1.72
CA GLY A 246 2.09 41.27 -2.07
C GLY A 246 3.35 40.85 -1.30
N TYR A 247 3.44 39.61 -0.82
CA TYR A 247 4.64 39.13 -0.11
C TYR A 247 5.84 38.96 -1.05
N SER A 248 7.06 39.18 -0.53
CA SER A 248 8.31 39.05 -1.27
C SER A 248 8.60 37.59 -1.69
N GLU A 249 9.25 37.42 -2.85
CA GLU A 249 9.73 36.10 -3.35
C GLU A 249 10.57 35.34 -2.33
N LYS A 250 11.33 36.03 -1.48
CA LYS A 250 12.13 35.39 -0.42
C LYS A 250 11.24 34.72 0.64
N THR A 251 10.16 35.37 1.05
CA THR A 251 9.19 34.83 2.01
C THR A 251 8.44 33.66 1.37
N MET A 252 8.07 33.76 0.10
CA MET A 252 7.43 32.66 -0.63
C MET A 252 8.36 31.44 -0.76
N ALA A 253 9.64 31.65 -1.07
CA ALA A 253 10.63 30.58 -1.15
C ALA A 253 10.90 29.93 0.21
N PHE A 254 10.95 30.72 1.29
CA PHE A 254 11.12 30.19 2.65
C PHE A 254 9.91 29.36 3.09
N THR A 255 8.69 29.87 2.89
CA THR A 255 7.46 29.15 3.23
C THR A 255 7.30 27.89 2.39
N ALA A 256 7.66 27.94 1.10
CA ALA A 256 7.73 26.74 0.26
C ALA A 256 8.65 25.69 0.87
N LYS A 257 9.83 26.12 1.30
CA LYS A 257 10.83 25.25 1.94
C LYS A 257 10.45 24.83 3.37
N ALA A 258 9.49 25.48 4.03
CA ALA A 258 9.01 25.07 5.34
C ALA A 258 7.85 24.06 5.23
N LEU A 259 7.04 24.13 4.16
CA LEU A 259 5.97 23.19 3.89
C LEU A 259 6.46 21.94 3.17
N SER A 260 7.42 22.06 2.25
CA SER A 260 8.00 20.95 1.46
C SER A 260 9.04 20.11 2.20
N TRP A 261 9.32 20.48 3.45
CA TRP A 261 10.19 19.75 4.37
C TRP A 261 9.35 19.30 5.55
#